data_AF-A0AAW8S1D8-F1
#
_entry.id   AF-A0AAW8S1D8-F1
#
_cell.length_a   1.000
_cell.length_b   1.000
_cell.length_c   1.000
_cell.angle_alpha   90.00
_cell.angle_beta   90.00
_cell.angle_gamma   90.00
#
_symmetry.space_group_name_H-M   'P 1'
#
loop_
_entity.id
_entity.type
_entity.pdbx_description
1 polymer ?
#
loop_
_entity_poly.entity_id
_entity_poly.type
_entity_poly.pdbx_seq_one_letter_code
_entity_poly.pdbx_strand_id
1 'polypeptide(L)' 'MFQYQVKYIAHNDRIKTCYLHASSREEVEESARILQGCKQLISIRVWPKEQEDGE' A
#
# COMPACT_ATOMS: atom_id res chain seq x y z
N MET A 1 -5.70 -0.21 -14.43
CA MET A 1 -4.61 0.09 -13.49
C MET A 1 -5.23 0.75 -12.28
N PHE A 2 -5.00 0.21 -11.09
CA PHE A 2 -5.56 0.71 -9.84
C PHE A 2 -4.48 1.48 -9.08
N GLN A 3 -4.90 2.44 -8.26
CA GLN A 3 -4.02 3.04 -7.27
C GLN A 3 -4.25 2.28 -5.95
N TYR A 4 -3.16 1.99 -5.24
CA TYR A 4 -3.20 1.32 -3.96
C TYR A 4 -2.57 2.20 -2.90
N GLN A 5 -3.23 2.32 -1.75
CA GLN A 5 -2.64 2.89 -0.56
C GLN A 5 -1.94 1.77 0.23
N VAL A 6 -0.65 1.98 0.50
CA VAL A 6 0.20 1.06 1.27
C VAL A 6 0.58 1.75 2.58
N LYS A 7 0.23 1.13 3.70
CA LYS A 7 0.62 1.56 5.04
C LYS A 7 1.70 0.62 5.57
N TYR A 8 2.77 1.17 6.13
CA TYR A 8 3.91 0.40 6.60
C TYR A 8 4.64 1.10 7.74
N ILE A 9 5.42 0.35 8.50
CA ILE A 9 6.37 0.86 9.51
C ILE A 9 7.71 1.10 8.82
N ALA A 10 8.22 2.32 8.93
CA ALA A 10 9.52 2.68 8.40
C ALA A 10 10.67 2.23 9.34
N HIS A 11 11.92 2.17 8.88
CA HIS A 11 13.09 1.81 9.70
C HIS A 11 13.30 2.70 10.94
N ASN A 12 12.77 3.92 10.94
CA ASN A 12 12.78 4.82 12.09
C ASN A 12 11.55 4.66 13.00
N ASP A 13 10.88 3.50 12.93
CA ASP A 13 9.67 3.13 13.69
C ASP A 13 8.46 4.06 13.51
N ARG A 14 8.48 4.90 12.46
CA ARG A 14 7.34 5.75 12.10
C ARG A 14 6.43 5.06 11.10
N ILE A 15 5.13 5.18 11.31
CA ILE A 15 4.13 4.75 10.33
C ILE A 15 4.18 5.72 9.14
N LYS A 16 4.30 5.17 7.93
CA LYS A 16 4.23 5.89 6.67
C LYS A 16 3.14 5.34 5.78
N THR A 17 2.73 6.15 4.81
CA THR A 17 1.76 5.79 3.79
C THR A 17 2.28 6.24 2.44
N CYS A 18 2.30 5.34 1.46
CA CYS A 18 2.60 5.65 0.07
C CYS A 18 1.48 5.16 -0.84
N TYR A 19 1.46 5.67 -2.06
CA TYR A 19 0.50 5.29 -3.08
C TYR A 19 1.24 4.69 -4.26
N LEU A 20 0.86 3.49 -4.67
CA LEU A 20 1.46 2.77 -5.78
C LEU A 20 0.40 2.54 -6.85
N HIS A 21 0.75 2.77 -8.11
CA HIS A 21 -0.09 2.37 -9.24
C HIS A 21 0.35 0.99 -9.69
N ALA A 22 -0.60 0.06 -9.78
CA ALA A 22 -0.35 -1.32 -10.15
C ALA A 22 -1.58 -1.93 -10.84
N SER A 23 -1.38 -3.03 -11.55
CA SER A 23 -2.47 -3.77 -12.18
C SER A 23 -3.14 -4.76 -11.22
N SER A 24 -2.39 -5.23 -10.22
CA SER A 24 -2.84 -6.23 -9.25
C SER A 24 -2.29 -5.96 -7.85
N ARG A 25 -2.93 -6.52 -6.82
CA ARG A 25 -2.45 -6.45 -5.44
C ARG A 25 -1.09 -7.12 -5.25
N GLU A 26 -0.85 -8.24 -5.94
CA GLU A 26 0.42 -8.99 -5.87
C GLU A 26 1.62 -8.12 -6.26
N GLU A 27 1.48 -7.35 -7.35
CA GLU A 27 2.49 -6.39 -7.82
C GLU A 27 2.81 -5.31 -6.77
N VAL A 28 1.80 -4.87 -6.02
CA VAL A 28 1.96 -3.91 -4.91
C VAL A 28 2.65 -4.56 -3.72
N GLU A 29 2.34 -5.82 -3.41
CA GLU A 29 2.98 -6.57 -2.33
C GLU A 29 4.48 -6.79 -2.61
N GLU A 30 4.84 -7.15 -3.84
CA GLU A 30 6.22 -7.25 -4.28
C GLU A 30 6.92 -5.89 -4.24
N SER A 31 6.29 -4.84 -4.78
CA SER A 31 6.84 -3.49 -4.78
C SER A 31 7.01 -2.92 -3.37
N ALA A 32 6.08 -3.21 -2.46
CA ALA A 32 6.12 -2.74 -1.08
C ALA A 32 7.23 -3.40 -0.25
N ARG A 33 7.67 -4.60 -0.63
CA ARG A 33 8.85 -5.26 -0.04
C ARG A 33 10.16 -4.59 -0.47
N ILE A 34 10.19 -3.96 -1.64
CA ILE A 34 11.38 -3.28 -2.19
C ILE A 34 11.52 -1.86 -1.65
N LEU A 35 10.44 -1.25 -1.13
CA LEU A 35 10.47 0.10 -0.56
C LEU A 35 11.55 0.22 0.51
N GLN A 36 12.66 0.89 0.17
CA GLN A 36 13.71 1.23 1.12
C GLN A 36 13.09 2.00 2.28
N GLY A 37 13.25 1.49 3.50
CA GLY A 37 12.53 2.02 4.64
C GLY A 37 11.48 1.07 5.20
N CYS A 38 10.92 0.14 4.43
CA CYS A 38 9.83 -0.73 4.89
C CYS A 38 10.36 -1.80 5.85
N LYS A 39 10.21 -1.54 7.16
CA LYS A 39 10.51 -2.51 8.23
C LYS A 39 9.40 -3.55 8.33
N GLN A 40 8.14 -3.13 8.20
CA GLN A 40 6.98 -4.02 8.26
C GLN A 40 5.79 -3.45 7.48
N LEU A 41 5.15 -4.28 6.65
CA LEU A 41 3.90 -3.93 5.98
C LEU A 41 2.73 -4.00 6.99
N ILE A 42 1.85 -2.98 6.98
CA ILE A 42 0.64 -2.95 7.83
C ILE A 42 -0.61 -3.30 7.00
N SER A 43 -0.82 -2.62 5.88
CA SER A 43 -2.03 -2.83 5.06
C SER A 43 -1.83 -2.33 3.63
N ILE A 44 -2.47 -3.01 2.67
CA ILE A 44 -2.60 -2.59 1.28
C ILE A 44 -4.09 -2.55 0.94
N ARG A 45 -4.56 -1.47 0.34
CA ARG A 45 -5.95 -1.31 -0.12
C ARG A 45 -6.03 -0.48 -1.40
N VAL A 46 -7.06 -0.68 -2.21
CA VAL A 46 -7.33 0.15 -3.40
C VAL A 46 -7.70 1.58 -2.95
N TRP A 47 -7.31 2.57 -3.75
CA TRP A 47 -7.53 3.99 -3.55
C TRP A 47 -8.00 4.66 -4.86
N PRO A 48 -8.91 5.66 -4.84
CA PRO A 48 -9.71 6.09 -3.69
C PRO A 48 -10.63 4.97 -3.21
N LYS A 49 -11.13 5.11 -1.98
CA LYS A 49 -11.99 4.11 -1.31
C LYS A 49 -13.42 4.05 -1.90
N GLU A 50 -13.61 4.46 -3.15
CA GLU A 50 -14.88 4.40 -3.86
C GLU A 50 -15.08 2.97 -4.38
N GLN A 51 -15.66 2.11 -3.53
CA GLN A 51 -16.56 0.97 -3.86
C GLN A 51 -16.71 0.01 -2.65
N GLU A 52 -16.97 0.52 -1.44
CA GLU A 52 -17.51 -0.29 -0.32
C GLU A 52 -18.53 0.54 0.50
N ASP A 53 -19.35 1.35 -0.18
CA ASP A 53 -20.53 1.97 0.44
C ASP A 53 -21.59 2.13 -0.65
N GLY A 54 -22.54 1.18 -0.71
CA GLY A 54 -23.65 1.23 -1.67
C GLY A 54 -24.35 -0.08 -2.02
N GLU A 55 -24.45 -1.08 -1.14
CA GLU A 55 -25.56 -2.06 -1.11
C GLU A 55 -25.68 -2.73 0.26
#